data_AF-W2Y1X4-F1
#
_entry.id   AF-W2Y1X4-F1
#
_cell.length_a   1.000
_cell.length_b   1.000
_cell.length_c   1.000
_cell.angle_alpha   90.00
_cell.angle_beta   90.00
_cell.angle_gamma   90.00
#
_symmetry.space_group_name_H-M   'P 1'
#
loop_
_entity.id
_entity.type
_entity.pdbx_description
1 polymer ?
#
loop_
_entity_poly.entity_id
_entity_poly.type
_entity_poly.pdbx_seq_one_letter_code
_entity_poly.pdbx_strand_id
1 'polypeptide(L)'
;MPARSSQEDAIFVDPKALRDACLSRDTRNKYTGSINGIKTWLREERSALDPNIARYFTADGDLNLSEFTPAVFEDFLAYKRTRVKAVTLGGFRSAIKDLYRTRELSFPVEYGEGMKRIFSGIKRY
;
A
#
# COMPACT_ATOMS: atom_id res chain seq x y z
N MET A 1 30.99 -45.35 -12.95
CA MET A 1 30.57 -44.15 -13.70
C MET A 1 29.48 -44.60 -14.67
N PRO A 2 28.25 -44.09 -14.55
CA PRO A 2 27.93 -42.78 -15.15
C PRO A 2 27.07 -41.82 -14.29
N ALA A 3 27.32 -40.54 -14.57
CA ALA A 3 26.51 -39.32 -14.51
C ALA A 3 25.44 -39.12 -13.40
N ARG A 4 25.83 -38.28 -12.43
CA ARG A 4 24.98 -37.37 -11.64
C ARG A 4 24.07 -36.56 -12.58
N SER A 5 22.77 -36.85 -12.58
CA SER A 5 21.76 -35.95 -13.17
C SER A 5 21.19 -35.07 -12.05
N SER A 6 21.96 -34.06 -11.66
CA SER A 6 21.42 -32.92 -10.92
C SER A 6 20.79 -31.99 -11.94
N GLN A 7 19.58 -32.32 -12.36
CA GLN A 7 18.74 -31.35 -13.04
C GLN A 7 18.02 -30.59 -11.94
N GLU A 8 18.68 -29.52 -11.51
CA GLU A 8 18.13 -28.52 -10.63
C GLU A 8 17.02 -27.85 -11.46
N ASP A 9 15.78 -28.28 -11.25
CA ASP A 9 14.60 -27.55 -11.67
C ASP A 9 14.75 -26.13 -11.12
N ALA A 10 15.25 -25.23 -11.95
CA ALA A 10 15.18 -23.81 -11.72
C ALA A 10 13.69 -23.47 -11.75
N ILE A 11 13.03 -23.65 -10.60
CA ILE A 11 11.68 -23.16 -10.36
C ILE A 11 11.78 -21.69 -10.72
N PHE A 12 11.18 -21.32 -11.84
CA PHE A 12 11.03 -19.92 -12.20
C PHE A 12 10.04 -19.36 -11.19
N VAL A 13 10.56 -19.00 -10.01
CA VAL A 13 9.77 -18.42 -8.95
C VAL A 13 9.36 -17.07 -9.49
N ASP A 14 8.06 -16.94 -9.77
CA ASP A 14 7.49 -15.68 -10.22
C ASP A 14 8.00 -14.57 -9.29
N PRO A 15 8.55 -13.47 -9.83
CA PRO A 15 9.13 -12.41 -9.00
C PRO A 15 8.11 -11.83 -8.02
N LYS A 16 6.80 -11.93 -8.29
CA LYS A 16 5.76 -11.62 -7.31
C LYS A 16 5.70 -12.69 -6.22
N ALA A 17 5.77 -13.98 -6.55
CA ALA A 17 5.84 -15.06 -5.56
C ALA A 17 7.10 -14.98 -4.66
N LEU A 18 8.26 -14.58 -5.21
CA LEU A 18 9.49 -14.39 -4.43
C LEU A 18 9.38 -13.18 -3.48
N ARG A 19 8.73 -12.10 -3.93
CA ARG A 19 8.42 -10.92 -3.10
C ARG A 19 7.36 -11.23 -2.04
N ASP A 20 6.35 -12.02 -2.41
CA ASP A 20 5.25 -12.43 -1.56
C ASP A 20 5.72 -13.42 -0.47
N ALA A 21 6.77 -14.20 -0.74
CA ALA A 21 7.48 -15.02 0.23
C ALA A 21 8.33 -14.22 1.23
N CYS A 22 8.71 -12.97 0.89
CA CYS A 22 9.40 -12.07 1.84
C CYS A 22 8.46 -11.46 2.89
N LEU A 23 7.14 -11.55 2.69
CA LEU A 23 6.14 -11.03 3.63
C LEU A 23 5.44 -12.18 4.32
N SER A 24 5.46 -12.17 5.66
CA SER A 24 4.64 -13.11 6.42
C SER A 24 3.16 -12.94 6.07
N ARG A 25 2.40 -14.04 6.09
CA ARG A 25 0.97 -14.05 5.77
C ARG A 25 0.18 -13.04 6.63
N ASP A 26 0.58 -12.88 7.89
CA ASP A 26 0.04 -11.88 8.81
C ASP A 26 0.30 -10.44 8.39
N THR A 27 1.49 -10.15 7.86
CA THR A 27 1.84 -8.81 7.37
C THR A 27 1.05 -8.46 6.13
N ARG A 28 0.90 -9.42 5.22
CA ARG A 28 0.06 -9.29 4.02
C ARG A 28 -1.39 -9.02 4.38
N ASN A 29 -1.97 -9.81 5.28
CA ASN A 29 -3.35 -9.59 5.73
C ASN A 29 -3.56 -8.21 6.35
N LYS A 30 -2.58 -7.72 7.12
CA LYS A 30 -2.61 -6.35 7.67
C LYS A 30 -2.55 -5.29 6.59
N TYR A 31 -1.72 -5.47 5.57
CA TYR A 31 -1.59 -4.52 4.46
C TYR A 31 -2.82 -4.53 3.56
N THR A 32 -3.34 -5.69 3.20
CA THR A 32 -4.60 -5.84 2.48
C THR A 32 -5.75 -5.20 3.26
N GLY A 33 -5.83 -5.41 4.58
CA GLY A 33 -6.82 -4.75 5.42
C GLY A 33 -6.67 -3.23 5.44
N SER A 34 -5.43 -2.74 5.47
CA SER A 34 -5.13 -1.29 5.41
C SER A 34 -5.55 -0.68 4.08
N ILE A 35 -5.23 -1.35 2.97
CA ILE A 35 -5.61 -0.93 1.61
C ILE A 35 -7.13 -0.99 1.44
N ASN A 36 -7.79 -2.04 1.92
CA ASN A 36 -9.25 -2.13 1.90
C ASN A 36 -9.89 -0.99 2.69
N GLY A 37 -9.31 -0.59 3.82
CA GLY A 37 -9.76 0.58 4.56
C GLY A 37 -9.67 1.89 3.77
N ILE A 38 -8.62 2.07 2.96
CA ILE A 38 -8.50 3.22 2.05
C ILE A 38 -9.53 3.14 0.93
N LYS A 39 -9.73 1.96 0.33
CA LYS A 39 -10.73 1.73 -0.72
C LYS A 39 -12.15 2.01 -0.22
N THR A 40 -12.49 1.56 0.98
CA THR A 40 -13.78 1.85 1.62
C THR A 40 -13.95 3.34 1.84
N TRP A 41 -12.94 4.03 2.39
CA TRP A 41 -13.00 5.49 2.55
C TRP A 41 -13.18 6.24 1.22
N LEU A 42 -12.51 5.80 0.15
CA LEU A 42 -12.71 6.37 -1.18
C LEU A 42 -14.15 6.19 -1.65
N ARG A 43 -14.75 5.01 -1.43
CA ARG A 43 -16.13 4.70 -1.86
C ARG A 43 -17.21 5.38 -1.03
N GLU A 44 -16.98 5.56 0.26
CA GLU A 44 -18.01 6.07 1.17
C GLU A 44 -17.88 7.58 1.39
N GLU A 45 -16.68 8.05 1.71
CA GLU A 45 -16.47 9.44 2.11
C GLU A 45 -16.00 10.29 0.93
N ARG A 46 -15.02 9.80 0.16
CA ARG A 46 -14.49 10.55 -0.98
C ARG A 46 -15.49 10.64 -2.12
N SER A 47 -16.38 9.65 -2.28
CA SER A 47 -17.45 9.68 -3.30
C SER A 47 -18.44 10.82 -3.09
N ALA A 48 -18.63 11.25 -1.83
CA ALA A 48 -19.46 12.40 -1.50
C ALA A 48 -18.79 13.74 -1.87
N LEU A 49 -17.46 13.78 -1.92
CA LEU A 49 -16.66 14.96 -2.26
C LEU A 49 -16.29 15.03 -3.75
N ASP A 50 -16.00 13.88 -4.34
CA ASP A 50 -15.59 13.74 -5.74
C ASP A 50 -16.39 12.59 -6.37
N PRO A 51 -17.35 12.86 -7.27
CA PRO A 51 -18.16 11.82 -7.89
C PRO A 51 -17.36 10.92 -8.85
N ASN A 52 -16.15 11.30 -9.25
CA ASN A 52 -15.28 10.51 -10.11
C ASN A 52 -14.21 9.78 -9.29
N ILE A 53 -14.66 8.97 -8.32
CA ILE A 53 -13.79 8.07 -7.56
C ILE A 53 -13.21 6.93 -8.39
N ALA A 54 -13.83 6.63 -9.54
CA ALA A 54 -13.44 5.51 -10.40
C ALA A 54 -11.98 5.62 -10.85
N ARG A 55 -11.45 6.85 -11.00
CA ARG A 55 -10.05 7.10 -11.33
C ARG A 55 -9.06 6.52 -10.31
N TYR A 56 -9.45 6.46 -9.03
CA TYR A 56 -8.61 5.91 -7.96
C TYR A 56 -8.60 4.38 -7.91
N PHE A 57 -9.37 3.71 -8.77
CA PHE A 57 -9.39 2.26 -8.88
C PHE A 57 -8.80 1.83 -10.23
N THR A 58 -8.00 0.78 -10.24
CA THR A 58 -7.57 0.11 -11.47
C THR A 58 -8.67 -0.81 -11.99
N ALA A 59 -8.54 -1.30 -13.23
CA ALA A 59 -9.49 -2.25 -13.82
C ALA A 59 -9.71 -3.50 -12.95
N ASP A 60 -8.68 -3.95 -12.22
CA ASP A 60 -8.73 -5.06 -11.26
C ASP A 60 -9.46 -4.72 -9.94
N GLY A 61 -9.99 -3.50 -9.78
CA GLY A 61 -10.59 -3.03 -8.53
C GLY A 61 -9.56 -2.76 -7.43
N ASP A 62 -8.28 -2.64 -7.81
CA ASP A 62 -7.20 -2.31 -6.90
C ASP A 62 -6.90 -0.82 -6.87
N LEU A 63 -6.06 -0.34 -5.94
CA LEU A 63 -5.82 1.10 -5.79
C LEU A 63 -4.95 1.59 -6.95
N ASN A 64 -5.43 2.60 -7.68
CA ASN A 64 -4.66 3.24 -8.73
C ASN A 64 -3.63 4.19 -8.13
N LEU A 65 -2.38 3.73 -8.02
CA LEU A 65 -1.28 4.52 -7.47
C LEU A 65 -0.90 5.75 -8.31
N SER A 66 -1.28 5.81 -9.59
CA SER A 66 -1.03 6.98 -10.44
C SER A 66 -1.94 8.15 -10.07
N GLU A 67 -3.20 7.86 -9.73
CA GLU A 67 -4.20 8.86 -9.31
C GLU A 67 -4.19 9.07 -7.80
N PHE A 68 -3.80 8.06 -7.03
CA PHE A 68 -3.69 8.11 -5.57
C PHE A 68 -2.42 8.87 -5.13
N THR A 69 -2.46 10.17 -5.34
CA THR A 69 -1.39 11.11 -4.98
C THR A 69 -1.17 11.19 -3.47
N PRO A 70 0.01 11.65 -3.01
CA PRO A 70 0.28 11.86 -1.59
C PRO A 70 -0.79 12.73 -0.92
N ALA A 71 -1.28 13.78 -1.59
CA ALA A 71 -2.32 14.67 -1.05
C ALA A 71 -3.63 13.93 -0.72
N VAL A 72 -4.06 12.98 -1.55
CA VAL A 72 -5.25 12.16 -1.27
C VAL A 72 -5.02 11.25 -0.07
N PHE A 73 -3.80 10.75 0.11
CA PHE A 73 -3.45 10.00 1.31
C PHE A 73 -3.42 10.90 2.56
N GLU A 74 -3.01 12.15 2.44
CA GLU A 74 -3.06 13.11 3.55
C GLU A 74 -4.50 13.38 4.00
N ASP A 75 -5.43 13.55 3.06
CA ASP A 75 -6.86 13.64 3.36
C ASP A 75 -7.37 12.38 4.07
N PHE A 76 -6.96 11.20 3.60
CA PHE A 76 -7.28 9.95 4.28
C PHE A 76 -6.73 9.90 5.70
N LEU A 77 -5.47 10.32 5.91
CA LEU A 77 -4.85 10.38 7.23
C LEU A 77 -5.57 11.37 8.15
N ALA A 78 -5.97 12.54 7.64
CA ALA A 78 -6.73 13.52 8.39
C ALA A 78 -8.09 12.96 8.82
N TYR A 79 -8.79 12.30 7.90
CA TYR A 79 -10.06 11.61 8.20
C TYR A 79 -9.89 10.50 9.22
N LYS A 80 -8.89 9.63 9.04
CA LYS A 80 -8.68 8.48 9.93
C LYS A 80 -8.11 8.89 11.27
N ARG A 81 -7.37 10.00 11.39
CA ARG A 81 -6.76 10.42 12.66
C ARG A 81 -7.77 10.66 13.78
N THR A 82 -8.96 11.16 13.45
CA THR A 82 -10.04 11.32 14.45
C THR A 82 -10.60 9.98 14.93
N ARG A 83 -10.31 8.88 14.22
CA ARG A 83 -10.86 7.55 14.44
C ARG A 83 -9.83 6.49 14.86
N VAL A 84 -8.53 6.68 14.61
CA VAL A 84 -7.48 5.70 14.92
C VAL A 84 -6.21 6.33 15.49
N LYS A 85 -5.48 5.56 16.30
CA LYS A 85 -4.22 5.97 16.91
C LYS A 85 -3.10 6.09 15.86
N ALA A 86 -2.09 6.90 16.16
CA ALA A 86 -0.90 7.11 15.32
C ALA A 86 -0.17 5.82 14.93
N VAL A 87 -0.20 4.80 15.79
CA VAL A 87 0.38 3.46 15.50
C VAL A 87 -0.30 2.80 14.31
N THR A 88 -1.63 2.88 14.23
CA THR A 88 -2.41 2.34 13.11
C THR A 88 -2.17 3.15 11.83
N LEU A 89 -2.02 4.48 11.95
CA LEU A 89 -1.65 5.37 10.83
C LEU A 89 -0.31 4.98 10.19
N GLY A 90 0.68 4.62 11.01
CA GLY A 90 1.97 4.11 10.52
C GLY A 90 1.85 2.79 9.74
N GLY A 91 0.84 1.98 10.06
CA GLY A 91 0.50 0.75 9.33
C GLY A 91 0.06 1.03 7.90
N PHE A 92 -0.81 2.03 7.69
CA PHE A 92 -1.24 2.43 6.34
C PHE A 92 -0.08 2.93 5.48
N ARG A 93 0.83 3.71 6.07
CA ARG A 93 2.03 4.16 5.36
C ARG A 93 2.91 2.99 4.90
N SER A 94 3.07 1.99 5.78
CA SER A 94 3.86 0.80 5.46
C SER A 94 3.20 -0.02 4.36
N ALA A 95 1.88 -0.18 4.41
CA ALA A 95 1.09 -0.87 3.39
C ALA A 95 1.20 -0.20 2.00
N ILE A 96 1.10 1.13 1.95
CA ILE A 96 1.27 1.85 0.67
C ILE A 96 2.69 1.72 0.15
N LYS A 97 3.70 1.92 1.00
CA LYS A 97 5.11 1.75 0.61
C LYS A 97 5.36 0.35 0.04
N ASP A 98 4.77 -0.67 0.65
CA ASP A 98 4.83 -2.05 0.19
C ASP A 98 4.09 -2.26 -1.16
N LEU A 99 2.95 -1.59 -1.35
CA LEU A 99 2.21 -1.59 -2.62
C LEU A 99 3.03 -0.97 -3.77
N TYR A 100 3.71 0.15 -3.53
CA TYR A 100 4.64 0.77 -4.50
C TYR A 100 5.79 -0.20 -4.84
N ARG A 101 6.37 -0.86 -3.83
CA ARG A 101 7.44 -1.86 -4.03
C ARG A 101 6.97 -3.08 -4.82
N THR A 102 5.73 -3.52 -4.60
CA THR A 102 5.14 -4.67 -5.28
C THR A 102 4.85 -4.36 -6.76
N ARG A 103 4.42 -3.12 -7.06
CA ARG A 103 4.14 -2.67 -8.43
C ARG A 103 5.37 -2.11 -9.17
N GLU A 104 6.56 -2.16 -8.57
CA GLU A 104 7.81 -1.58 -9.12
C GLU A 104 7.70 -0.10 -9.48
N LEU A 105 6.81 0.62 -8.79
CA LEU A 105 6.61 2.04 -9.01
C LEU A 105 7.60 2.83 -8.16
N SER A 106 8.17 3.87 -8.75
CA SER A 106 9.02 4.83 -8.05
C SER A 106 8.22 5.45 -6.90
N PHE A 107 8.65 5.16 -5.68
CA PHE A 107 8.06 5.74 -4.48
C PHE A 107 8.28 7.27 -4.51
N PRO A 108 7.22 8.08 -4.57
CA PRO A 108 7.37 9.53 -4.64
C PRO A 108 8.07 10.06 -3.39
N VAL A 109 9.00 11.01 -3.55
CA VAL A 109 9.78 11.59 -2.44
C VAL A 109 8.88 12.27 -1.39
N GLU A 110 7.69 12.71 -1.83
CA GLU A 110 6.62 13.31 -1.05
C GLU A 110 6.06 12.34 0.01
N TYR A 111 5.94 11.04 -0.31
CA TYR A 111 5.58 10.00 0.66
C TYR A 111 6.70 9.75 1.70
N GLY A 112 7.91 10.22 1.41
CA GLY A 112 9.07 10.19 2.30
C GLY A 112 9.03 11.29 3.35
N GLU A 113 9.36 12.51 2.94
CA GLU A 113 9.64 13.63 3.84
C GLU A 113 8.39 14.43 4.21
N GLY A 114 7.48 14.65 3.25
CA GLY A 114 6.16 15.27 3.50
C GLY A 114 5.35 14.51 4.54
N MET A 115 5.28 13.18 4.39
CA MET A 115 4.63 12.34 5.40
C MET A 115 5.33 12.32 6.74
N LYS A 116 6.68 12.34 6.80
CA LYS A 116 7.37 12.44 8.10
C LYS A 116 6.93 13.69 8.87
N ARG A 117 6.73 14.82 8.17
CA ARG A 117 6.26 16.07 8.77
C ARG A 117 4.83 15.95 9.30
N ILE A 118 3.95 15.30 8.53
CA ILE A 118 2.56 15.06 8.92
C ILE A 118 2.50 14.10 10.11
N PHE A 119 3.16 12.95 10.06
CA PHE A 119 3.23 12.01 11.18
C PHE A 119 3.87 12.60 12.43
N SER A 120 4.85 13.50 12.29
CA SER A 120 5.42 14.26 13.41
C SER A 120 4.40 15.22 14.02
N GLY A 121 3.65 15.95 13.20
CA GLY A 121 2.51 16.77 13.65
C GLY A 121 1.37 15.92 14.24
N ILE A 122 1.25 14.66 13.80
CA ILE A 122 0.27 13.72 14.33
C ILE A 122 0.58 13.26 15.75
N LYS A 123 1.85 13.28 16.13
CA LYS A 123 2.30 12.86 17.46
C LYS A 123 2.32 14.00 18.48
N ARG A 124 2.21 15.25 18.04
CA ARG A 124 2.29 16.47 18.87
C ARG A 124 0.94 17.10 19.24
N TYR A 125 -0.16 16.62 18.65
CA TYR A 125 -1.53 17.02 18.94
C TYR A 125 -2.28 15.81 19.47
#